data_AF-A0A087M463-F1
#
_entry.id   AF-A0A087M463-F1
#
_cell.length_a   1.000
_cell.length_b   1.000
_cell.length_c   1.000
_cell.angle_alpha   90.00
_cell.angle_beta   90.00
_cell.angle_gamma   90.00
#
_symmetry.space_group_name_H-M   'P 1'
#
loop_
_entity.id
_entity.type
_entity.pdbx_description
1 polymer ?
#
loop_
_entity_poly.entity_id
_entity_poly.type
_entity_poly.pdbx_seq_one_letter_code
_entity_poly.pdbx_strand_id
1 'polypeptide(L)' 'MTQRNRKLIGALLCVASIFIWASLATSIYLTFPPDLPWYVLIAYFVVAGMGWVFPAGVIIRWMAKPDVRA' A
#
# COMPACT_ATOMS: atom_id res chain seq x y z
N MET A 1 20.32 12.77 -3.13
CA MET A 1 19.23 12.85 -4.13
C MET A 1 18.45 14.12 -3.91
N THR A 2 18.14 14.86 -4.95
CA THR A 2 17.26 16.03 -4.87
C THR A 2 15.81 15.59 -4.61
N GLN A 3 15.02 16.48 -4.03
CA GLN A 3 13.58 16.30 -3.77
C GLN A 3 12.81 15.84 -5.02
N ARG A 4 13.16 16.37 -6.20
CA ARG A 4 12.55 16.01 -7.49
C ARG A 4 12.81 14.55 -7.89
N ASN A 5 14.03 14.04 -7.69
CA ASN A 5 14.36 12.65 -8.00
C ASN A 5 13.66 11.68 -7.03
N ARG A 6 13.54 12.06 -5.75
CA ARG A 6 12.79 11.29 -4.75
C ARG A 6 11.29 11.19 -5.07
N LYS A 7 10.69 12.23 -5.67
CA LYS A 7 9.30 12.17 -6.15
C LYS A 7 9.12 11.20 -7.32
N LEU A 8 10.03 11.20 -8.29
CA LEU A 8 9.98 10.25 -9.42
C LEU A 8 10.08 8.80 -8.96
N ILE A 9 11.08 8.49 -8.13
CA ILE A 9 11.28 7.14 -7.58
C ILE A 9 10.12 6.79 -6.64
N GLY A 10 9.70 7.73 -5.80
CA GLY A 10 8.59 7.55 -4.86
C GLY A 10 7.28 7.19 -5.58
N ALA A 11 6.98 7.83 -6.71
CA ALA A 11 5.80 7.50 -7.51
C ALA A 11 5.83 6.05 -8.01
N LEU A 12 6.97 5.59 -8.55
CA LEU A 12 7.13 4.20 -9.00
C LEU A 12 7.04 3.22 -7.82
N LEU A 13 7.64 3.55 -6.68
CA LEU A 13 7.54 2.75 -5.46
C LEU A 13 6.11 2.67 -4.94
N CYS A 14 5.32 3.74 -5.01
CA CYS A 14 3.90 3.71 -4.65
C CYS A 14 3.12 2.75 -5.54
N VAL A 15 3.33 2.78 -6.86
CA VAL A 15 2.67 1.86 -7.79
C VAL A 15 3.08 0.41 -7.49
N ALA A 16 4.37 0.14 -7.32
CA ALA A 16 4.87 -1.18 -6.96
C ALA A 16 4.30 -1.66 -5.62
N SER A 17 4.22 -0.77 -4.62
CA SER A 17 3.61 -1.05 -3.32
C SER A 17 2.15 -1.46 -3.45
N ILE A 18 1.36 -0.75 -4.24
CA ILE A 18 -0.05 -1.08 -4.48
C ILE A 18 -0.15 -2.45 -5.17
N PHE A 19 0.71 -2.71 -6.16
CA PHE A 19 0.70 -3.97 -6.90
C PHE A 19 1.00 -5.16 -5.98
N ILE A 20 2.05 -5.06 -5.15
CA ILE A 20 2.41 -6.08 -4.16
C ILE A 20 1.27 -6.27 -3.16
N TRP A 21 0.72 -5.18 -2.62
CA TRP A 21 -0.35 -5.26 -1.63
C TRP A 21 -1.63 -5.90 -2.19
N ALA A 22 -2.07 -5.47 -3.37
CA ALA A 22 -3.24 -6.02 -4.04
C ALA A 22 -3.04 -7.50 -4.37
N SER A 23 -1.84 -7.90 -4.81
CA SER A 23 -1.50 -9.30 -5.06
C SER A 23 -1.58 -10.13 -3.77
N LEU A 24 -0.96 -9.67 -2.68
CA LEU A 24 -1.00 -10.36 -1.38
C LEU A 24 -2.43 -10.47 -0.82
N ALA A 25 -3.19 -9.38 -0.83
CA ALA A 25 -4.58 -9.39 -0.37
C ALA A 25 -5.47 -10.29 -1.24
N THR A 26 -5.23 -10.33 -2.55
CA THR A 26 -5.99 -11.24 -3.42
C THR A 26 -5.60 -12.69 -3.14
N SER A 27 -4.31 -13.00 -3.01
CA SER A 27 -3.84 -14.34 -2.69
C SER A 27 -4.41 -14.86 -1.37
N ILE A 28 -4.48 -14.03 -0.33
CA ILE A 28 -5.08 -14.40 0.96
C ILE A 28 -6.59 -14.60 0.80
N TYR A 29 -7.28 -13.73 0.08
CA TYR A 29 -8.73 -13.88 -0.16
C TYR A 29 -9.05 -15.20 -0.88
N LEU A 30 -8.21 -15.60 -1.84
CA LEU A 30 -8.41 -16.84 -2.59
C LEU A 30 -8.24 -18.12 -1.76
N THR A 31 -7.64 -18.05 -0.57
CA THR A 31 -7.56 -19.21 0.34
C THR A 31 -8.78 -19.34 1.24
N PHE A 32 -9.71 -18.39 1.22
CA PHE A 32 -10.88 -18.42 2.09
C PHE A 32 -11.88 -19.48 1.63
N PRO A 33 -12.43 -20.28 2.55
CA PRO A 33 -13.42 -21.27 2.22
C PRO A 33 -14.77 -20.61 1.86
N PRO A 34 -15.61 -21.25 1.03
CA PRO A 34 -16.83 -20.63 0.49
C PRO A 34 -17.95 -20.43 1.53
N ASP A 35 -17.89 -21.14 2.66
CA ASP A 35 -18.82 -21.08 3.79
C ASP A 35 -18.44 -20.02 4.84
N LEU A 36 -17.45 -19.17 4.53
CA LEU A 36 -17.00 -18.14 5.46
C LEU A 36 -18.13 -17.14 5.77
N PRO A 37 -18.37 -16.79 7.04
CA PRO A 37 -19.41 -15.84 7.38
C PRO A 37 -19.19 -14.46 6.74
N TRP A 38 -20.26 -13.85 6.25
CA TRP A 38 -20.23 -12.58 5.51
C TRP A 38 -19.53 -11.44 6.27
N TYR A 39 -19.66 -11.38 7.60
CA TYR A 39 -19.04 -10.33 8.42
C TYR A 39 -17.51 -10.46 8.48
N VAL A 40 -16.97 -11.68 8.34
CA VAL A 40 -15.52 -11.92 8.26
C VAL A 40 -14.97 -11.35 6.96
N LEU A 41 -15.70 -11.54 5.85
CA LEU A 41 -15.35 -10.94 4.57
C LEU A 41 -15.36 -9.41 4.66
N ILE A 42 -16.35 -8.80 5.30
CA ILE A 42 -16.38 -7.35 5.50
C ILE A 42 -15.16 -6.88 6.30
N ALA A 43 -14.89 -7.51 7.45
CA ALA A 43 -13.72 -7.16 8.27
C ALA A 43 -12.42 -7.29 7.47
N TYR A 44 -12.29 -8.37 6.69
CA TYR A 44 -11.16 -8.59 5.81
C TYR A 44 -11.01 -7.47 4.77
N PHE A 45 -12.07 -7.11 4.05
CA PHE A 45 -12.01 -6.06 3.03
C PHE A 45 -11.76 -4.67 3.62
N VAL A 46 -12.24 -4.38 4.83
CA VAL A 46 -11.88 -3.14 5.54
C VAL A 46 -10.38 -3.11 5.83
N VAL A 47 -9.82 -4.20 6.39
CA VAL A 47 -8.39 -4.27 6.71
C VAL A 47 -7.53 -4.26 5.44
N ALA A 48 -7.89 -5.04 4.42
CA ALA A 48 -7.17 -5.08 3.16
C ALA A 48 -7.26 -3.74 2.41
N GLY A 49 -8.44 -3.11 2.43
CA GLY A 49 -8.71 -1.82 1.80
C GLY A 49 -8.07 -0.63 2.53
N MET A 50 -7.80 -0.72 3.82
CA MET A 50 -7.09 0.32 4.57
C MET A 50 -5.59 0.03 4.71
N GLY A 51 -5.18 -1.23 4.67
CA GLY A 51 -3.81 -1.65 4.97
C GLY A 51 -2.77 -1.17 3.98
N TRP A 52 -3.13 -0.94 2.71
CA TRP A 52 -2.20 -0.39 1.70
C TRP A 52 -1.75 1.04 2.01
N VAL A 53 -2.49 1.78 2.86
CA VAL A 53 -2.15 3.15 3.24
C VAL A 53 -0.85 3.20 4.04
N PHE A 54 -0.54 2.15 4.81
CA PHE A 54 0.70 2.11 5.60
C PHE A 54 1.97 2.14 4.73
N PRO A 55 2.19 1.21 3.78
CA PRO A 55 3.38 1.25 2.95
C PRO A 55 3.40 2.48 2.03
N ALA A 56 2.26 2.89 1.47
CA ALA A 56 2.16 4.12 0.68
C ALA A 56 2.54 5.36 1.50
N GLY A 57 2.05 5.47 2.75
CA GLY A 57 2.33 6.56 3.66
C GLY A 57 3.81 6.70 4.01
N VAL A 58 4.52 5.58 4.19
CA VAL A 58 5.97 5.56 4.42
C VAL A 58 6.73 6.12 3.21
N ILE A 59 6.35 5.69 2.00
CA ILE A 59 6.97 6.17 0.74
C ILE A 59 6.67 7.66 0.54
N ILE A 60 5.43 8.07 0.77
CA ILE A 60 4.98 9.47 0.66
C ILE A 60 5.74 10.37 1.63
N ARG A 61 5.87 9.95 2.90
CA ARG A 61 6.65 10.68 3.90
C ARG A 61 8.11 10.81 3.47
N TRP A 62 8.68 9.74 2.93
CA TRP A 62 10.04 9.75 2.41
C TRP A 62 10.20 10.68 1.20
N MET A 63 9.24 10.77 0.28
CA MET A 63 9.33 11.69 -0.87
C MET A 63 9.06 13.15 -0.51
N ALA A 64 8.29 13.41 0.56
CA ALA A 64 7.92 14.75 1.00
C ALA A 64 9.01 15.46 1.83
N LYS A 65 9.98 14.72 2.39
CA LYS A 65 11.08 15.30 3.19
C LYS A 65 11.78 16.47 2.46
N PRO A 66 11.88 17.67 3.02
CA PRO A 66 12.59 18.79 2.40
C PRO A 66 14.09 18.51 2.25
N ASP A 67 14.74 19.12 1.27
CA ASP A 67 16.20 19.12 1.18
C ASP A 67 16.76 20.15 2.18
N VAL A 68 17.86 19.81 2.87
CA VAL A 68 18.42 20.55 4.02
C VAL A 68 18.85 21.99 3.69
N ARG A 69 18.89 22.37 2.41
CA ARG A 69 19.35 23.69 1.93
C ARG A 69 18.27 24.49 1.20
N ALA A 70 16.99 24.20 1.45
CA ALA A 70 15.87 25.02 0.95
C ALA A 70 15.63 26.23 1.87
#